data_AF-A0A935WDR1-F1
#
_entry.id   AF-A0A935WDR1-F1
#
_cell.length_a   1.000
_cell.length_b   1.000
_cell.length_c   1.000
_cell.angle_alpha   90.00
_cell.angle_beta   90.00
_cell.angle_gamma   90.00
#
_symmetry.space_group_name_H-M   'P 1'
#
loop_
_entity.id
_entity.type
_entity.pdbx_description
1 polymer ?
#
loop_
_entity_poly.entity_id
_entity_poly.type
_entity_poly.pdbx_seq_one_letter_code
_entity_poly.pdbx_strand_id
1 'polypeptide(L)'
;MNVLPLATALLLGFQHALEADHMVAVTTFVADKPTAPHALRFGFRWGFGHSLAVIAFGGVLLATGLSWPARYDAVGEGIVGTMLIGLGIWAVRTARKLHFHPPAGHGDHAHLHAHPAPAPVHDHGHDPHHPHAHDLTHAARHAPETAHHDAAHHAHPHPHPHPHPEAPEAVAAPQPHPHHHGHGITIVGLMHGLAGSSAVVALVPVTLIGRWDIGLLYLAAFGVGVTLGMMLYASVAAYAMRRAADRSVALGRQLSTAVGVLGICVGLWWVIRAVRGA
;
A
#
# COMPACT_ATOMS: atom_id res chain seq x y z
N MET A 1 -21.32 -36.48 -7.19
CA MET A 1 -21.37 -35.52 -6.07
C MET A 1 -22.31 -34.40 -6.48
N ASN A 2 -23.25 -33.99 -5.62
CA ASN A 2 -24.11 -32.85 -5.93
C ASN A 2 -23.24 -31.58 -5.99
N VAL A 3 -23.39 -30.76 -7.02
CA VAL A 3 -22.59 -29.53 -7.20
C VAL A 3 -23.02 -28.39 -6.27
N LEU A 4 -24.24 -28.49 -5.72
CA LEU A 4 -24.86 -27.49 -4.85
C LEU A 4 -23.98 -27.08 -3.65
N PRO A 5 -23.45 -28.00 -2.81
CA PRO A 5 -22.64 -27.61 -1.65
C PRO A 5 -21.36 -26.86 -2.03
N LEU A 6 -20.72 -27.23 -3.14
CA LEU A 6 -19.50 -26.56 -3.61
C LEU A 6 -19.80 -25.17 -4.17
N ALA A 7 -20.90 -25.02 -4.90
CA ALA A 7 -21.36 -23.72 -5.37
C ALA A 7 -21.72 -22.80 -4.18
N THR A 8 -22.42 -23.33 -3.17
CA THR A 8 -22.72 -22.58 -1.94
C THR A 8 -21.46 -22.19 -1.19
N ALA A 9 -20.47 -23.10 -1.06
CA ALA A 9 -19.19 -22.79 -0.43
C ALA A 9 -18.47 -21.63 -1.12
N LEU A 10 -18.41 -21.67 -2.46
CA LEU A 10 -17.79 -20.63 -3.26
C LEU A 10 -18.50 -19.28 -3.09
N LEU A 11 -19.84 -19.27 -3.12
CA LEU A 11 -20.63 -18.06 -2.91
C LEU A 11 -20.47 -17.49 -1.49
N LEU A 12 -20.48 -18.35 -0.47
CA LEU A 12 -20.27 -17.92 0.91
C LEU A 12 -18.84 -17.40 1.12
N GLY A 13 -17.84 -18.03 0.52
CA GLY A 13 -16.46 -17.53 0.54
C GLY A 13 -16.34 -16.17 -0.13
N PHE A 14 -16.99 -15.98 -1.27
CA PHE A 14 -17.04 -14.69 -1.94
C PHE A 14 -17.75 -13.63 -1.09
N GLN A 15 -18.90 -13.95 -0.49
CA GLN A 15 -19.62 -13.05 0.42
C GLN A 15 -18.78 -12.71 1.65
N HIS A 16 -18.06 -13.68 2.20
CA HIS A 16 -17.16 -13.48 3.33
C HIS A 16 -16.07 -12.44 3.01
N ALA A 17 -15.52 -12.48 1.79
CA ALA A 17 -14.55 -11.48 1.35
C ALA A 17 -15.10 -10.05 1.29
N LEU A 18 -16.42 -9.88 1.27
CA LEU A 18 -17.11 -8.59 1.26
C LEU A 18 -17.55 -8.14 2.67
N GLU A 19 -17.07 -8.80 3.72
CA GLU A 19 -17.32 -8.34 5.09
C GLU A 19 -16.59 -7.02 5.38
N ALA A 20 -17.13 -6.26 6.34
CA ALA A 20 -16.72 -4.89 6.61
C ALA A 20 -15.23 -4.79 7.00
N ASP A 21 -14.71 -5.79 7.71
CA ASP A 21 -13.32 -5.88 8.13
C ASP A 21 -12.36 -5.97 6.94
N HIS A 22 -12.68 -6.84 5.98
CA HIS A 22 -11.92 -7.02 4.75
C HIS A 22 -12.02 -5.80 3.84
N MET A 23 -13.23 -5.26 3.68
CA MET A 23 -13.47 -4.06 2.88
C MET A 23 -12.63 -2.89 3.37
N VAL A 24 -12.67 -2.61 4.67
CA VAL A 24 -11.89 -1.53 5.30
C VAL A 24 -10.40 -1.74 5.08
N ALA A 25 -9.90 -2.96 5.34
CA ALA A 25 -8.47 -3.25 5.23
C ALA A 25 -7.97 -3.21 3.78
N VAL A 26 -8.67 -3.82 2.81
CA VAL A 26 -8.27 -3.78 1.39
C VAL A 26 -8.27 -2.34 0.88
N THR A 27 -9.33 -1.59 1.16
CA THR A 27 -9.46 -0.22 0.66
C THR A 27 -8.37 0.68 1.21
N THR A 28 -8.01 0.48 2.47
CA THR A 28 -6.95 1.20 3.16
C THR A 28 -5.57 0.93 2.53
N PHE A 29 -5.26 -0.32 2.19
CA PHE A 29 -4.01 -0.67 1.48
C PHE A 29 -3.98 -0.16 0.03
N VAL A 30 -5.09 -0.33 -0.69
CA VAL A 30 -5.18 0.03 -2.11
C VAL A 30 -5.15 1.55 -2.32
N ALA A 31 -5.57 2.33 -1.33
CA ALA A 31 -5.52 3.80 -1.38
C ALA A 31 -4.10 4.36 -1.52
N ASP A 32 -3.06 3.64 -1.06
CA ASP A 32 -1.65 4.06 -1.20
C ASP A 32 -1.17 3.98 -2.66
N LYS A 33 -1.53 2.92 -3.38
CA LYS A 33 -1.18 2.69 -4.80
C LYS A 33 -2.37 2.15 -5.58
N PRO A 34 -3.27 3.01 -6.09
CA PRO A 34 -4.54 2.61 -6.70
C PRO A 34 -4.37 2.13 -8.16
N THR A 35 -3.52 1.14 -8.39
CA THR A 35 -3.27 0.53 -9.71
C THR A 35 -3.82 -0.90 -9.78
N ALA A 36 -4.41 -1.27 -10.91
CA ALA A 36 -5.06 -2.59 -11.07
C ALA A 36 -4.09 -3.77 -10.88
N PRO A 37 -2.87 -3.79 -11.44
CA PRO A 37 -1.93 -4.89 -11.23
C PRO A 37 -1.49 -5.03 -9.77
N HIS A 38 -1.31 -3.90 -9.07
CA HIS A 38 -0.94 -3.90 -7.66
C HIS A 38 -2.10 -4.44 -6.80
N ALA A 39 -3.31 -3.97 -7.05
CA ALA A 39 -4.51 -4.41 -6.34
C ALA A 39 -4.83 -5.89 -6.55
N LEU A 40 -4.68 -6.41 -7.78
CA LEU A 40 -4.85 -7.84 -8.07
C LEU A 40 -3.83 -8.70 -7.33
N ARG A 41 -2.55 -8.32 -7.37
CA ARG A 41 -1.48 -9.05 -6.66
C ARG A 41 -1.69 -9.02 -5.15
N PHE A 42 -2.09 -7.86 -4.61
CA PHE A 42 -2.43 -7.69 -3.20
C PHE A 42 -3.61 -8.59 -2.80
N GLY A 43 -4.73 -8.49 -3.52
CA GLY A 43 -5.94 -9.28 -3.27
C GLY A 43 -5.69 -10.78 -3.36
N PHE A 44 -4.89 -11.23 -4.34
CA PHE A 44 -4.50 -12.63 -4.45
C PHE A 44 -3.63 -13.08 -3.26
N ARG A 45 -2.55 -12.36 -2.94
CA ARG A 45 -1.61 -12.76 -1.87
C ARG A 45 -2.26 -12.77 -0.50
N TRP A 46 -3.14 -11.81 -0.24
CA TRP A 46 -3.91 -11.76 0.99
C TRP A 46 -4.97 -12.86 1.01
N GLY A 47 -5.85 -12.91 0.01
CA GLY A 47 -6.94 -13.89 -0.07
C GLY A 47 -6.43 -15.33 -0.02
N PHE A 48 -5.32 -15.63 -0.69
CA PHE A 48 -4.66 -16.93 -0.63
C PHE A 48 -4.13 -17.25 0.78
N GLY A 49 -3.45 -16.29 1.44
CA GLY A 49 -2.96 -16.48 2.81
C GLY A 49 -4.10 -16.73 3.80
N HIS A 50 -5.17 -15.96 3.71
CA HIS A 50 -6.38 -16.16 4.52
C HIS A 50 -7.00 -17.53 4.26
N SER A 51 -7.17 -17.90 2.99
CA SER A 51 -7.73 -19.20 2.60
C SER A 51 -6.90 -20.37 3.13
N LEU A 52 -5.57 -20.25 3.09
CA LEU A 52 -4.67 -21.28 3.63
C LEU A 52 -4.83 -21.44 5.14
N ALA A 53 -4.96 -20.32 5.88
CA ALA A 53 -5.23 -20.38 7.33
C ALA A 53 -6.57 -21.07 7.62
N VAL A 54 -7.64 -20.72 6.90
CA VAL A 54 -8.96 -21.33 7.07
C VAL A 54 -8.94 -22.83 6.73
N ILE A 55 -8.30 -23.21 5.63
CA ILE A 55 -8.18 -24.62 5.22
C ILE A 55 -7.38 -25.42 6.25
N ALA A 56 -6.24 -24.90 6.71
CA ALA A 56 -5.41 -25.57 7.69
C ALA A 56 -6.13 -25.71 9.04
N PHE A 57 -6.67 -24.61 9.56
CA PHE A 57 -7.33 -24.59 10.86
C PHE A 57 -8.65 -25.39 10.85
N GLY A 58 -9.50 -25.16 9.85
CA GLY A 58 -10.75 -25.90 9.70
C GLY A 58 -10.52 -27.37 9.37
N GLY A 59 -9.44 -27.71 8.65
CA GLY A 59 -9.02 -29.10 8.42
C GLY A 59 -8.63 -29.82 9.71
N VAL A 60 -7.92 -29.13 10.63
CA VAL A 60 -7.61 -29.69 11.97
C VAL A 60 -8.87 -29.91 12.79
N LEU A 61 -9.80 -28.96 12.80
CA LEU A 61 -11.08 -29.12 13.52
C LEU A 61 -11.91 -30.27 12.94
N LEU A 62 -11.96 -30.39 11.62
CA LEU A 62 -12.61 -31.50 10.91
C LEU A 62 -11.99 -32.86 11.27
N ALA A 63 -10.66 -32.94 11.29
CA ALA A 63 -9.94 -34.20 11.57
C ALA A 63 -10.04 -34.62 13.04
N THR A 64 -10.07 -33.65 13.96
CA THR A 64 -10.12 -33.91 15.41
C THR A 64 -11.54 -34.02 15.97
N GLY A 65 -12.54 -33.52 15.23
CA GLY A 65 -13.92 -33.44 15.71
C GLY A 65 -14.11 -32.50 16.90
N LEU A 66 -13.12 -31.63 17.18
CA LEU A 66 -13.16 -30.72 18.32
C LEU A 66 -14.22 -29.64 18.09
N SER A 67 -15.12 -29.43 19.04
CA SER A 67 -16.06 -28.31 19.00
C SER A 67 -15.33 -27.02 19.34
N TRP A 68 -15.57 -25.96 18.55
CA TRP A 68 -15.01 -24.62 18.80
C TRP A 68 -15.77 -23.94 19.95
N PRO A 69 -15.14 -23.69 21.11
CA PRO A 69 -15.84 -23.09 22.24
C PRO A 69 -16.14 -21.59 22.01
N ALA A 70 -17.38 -21.17 22.31
CA ALA A 70 -17.85 -19.79 22.11
C ALA A 70 -16.97 -18.69 22.73
N ARG A 71 -16.22 -19.00 23.81
CA ARG A 71 -15.27 -18.06 24.42
C ARG A 71 -14.19 -17.57 23.46
N TYR A 72 -13.81 -18.37 22.46
CA TYR A 72 -12.79 -17.96 21.49
C TYR A 72 -13.36 -17.04 20.41
N ASP A 73 -14.68 -17.01 20.21
CA ASP A 73 -15.32 -16.03 19.31
C ASP A 73 -15.12 -14.61 19.83
N ALA A 74 -15.32 -14.38 21.14
CA ALA A 74 -15.09 -13.09 21.77
C ALA A 74 -13.62 -12.64 21.67
N VAL A 75 -12.67 -13.57 21.84
CA VAL A 75 -11.23 -13.28 21.68
C VAL A 75 -10.91 -12.90 20.22
N GLY A 76 -11.44 -13.64 19.24
CA GLY A 76 -11.29 -13.33 17.81
C GLY A 76 -11.88 -11.96 17.45
N GLU A 77 -13.12 -11.69 17.87
CA GLU A 77 -13.79 -10.39 17.72
C GLU A 77 -12.94 -9.26 18.32
N GLY A 78 -12.36 -9.46 19.51
CA GLY A 78 -11.50 -8.48 20.17
C GLY A 78 -10.18 -8.21 19.43
N ILE A 79 -9.52 -9.27 18.92
CA ILE A 79 -8.27 -9.15 18.15
C ILE A 79 -8.53 -8.41 16.83
N VAL A 80 -9.55 -8.83 16.06
CA VAL A 80 -9.90 -8.19 14.78
C VAL A 80 -10.37 -6.76 15.03
N GLY A 81 -11.18 -6.51 16.05
CA GLY A 81 -11.63 -5.17 16.39
C GLY A 81 -10.46 -4.23 16.71
N THR A 82 -9.48 -4.70 17.49
CA THR A 82 -8.25 -3.94 17.79
C THR A 82 -7.44 -3.68 16.52
N MET A 83 -7.34 -4.68 15.64
CA MET A 83 -6.66 -4.55 14.35
C MET A 83 -7.34 -3.49 13.46
N LEU A 84 -8.67 -3.47 13.39
CA LEU A 84 -9.43 -2.47 12.61
C LEU A 84 -9.25 -1.05 13.14
N ILE A 85 -9.17 -0.87 14.45
CA ILE A 85 -8.84 0.43 15.05
C ILE A 85 -7.44 0.87 14.59
N GLY A 86 -6.45 -0.02 14.64
CA GLY A 86 -5.09 0.26 14.20
C GLY A 86 -5.01 0.65 12.72
N LEU A 87 -5.63 -0.14 11.84
CA LEU A 87 -5.69 0.14 10.39
C LEU A 87 -6.45 1.42 10.09
N GLY A 88 -7.55 1.69 10.78
CA GLY A 88 -8.33 2.91 10.60
C GLY A 88 -7.57 4.17 11.02
N ILE A 89 -6.83 4.11 12.14
CA ILE A 89 -5.93 5.21 12.56
C ILE A 89 -4.82 5.42 11.52
N TRP A 90 -4.23 4.33 11.01
CA TRP A 90 -3.23 4.41 9.96
C TRP A 90 -3.79 5.04 8.68
N ALA A 91 -4.97 4.60 8.22
CA ALA A 91 -5.67 5.15 7.06
C ALA A 91 -5.90 6.67 7.19
N VAL A 92 -6.42 7.13 8.33
CA VAL A 92 -6.66 8.55 8.60
C VAL A 92 -5.35 9.35 8.61
N ARG A 93 -4.29 8.80 9.21
CA ARG A 93 -2.97 9.46 9.23
C ARG A 93 -2.35 9.55 7.84
N THR A 94 -2.44 8.48 7.05
CA THR A 94 -1.97 8.46 5.66
C THR A 94 -2.75 9.45 4.81
N ALA A 95 -4.08 9.51 4.96
CA ALA A 95 -4.93 10.45 4.25
C ALA A 95 -4.56 11.93 4.51
N ARG A 96 -4.14 12.27 5.74
CA ARG A 96 -3.69 13.62 6.11
C ARG A 96 -2.36 14.03 5.48
N LYS A 97 -1.53 13.07 5.07
CA LYS A 97 -0.23 13.31 4.42
C LYS A 97 -0.34 13.51 2.89
N LEU A 98 -1.54 13.48 2.31
CA LEU A 98 -1.72 13.87 0.91
C LEU A 98 -1.60 15.39 0.77
N HIS A 99 -0.43 15.86 0.33
CA HIS A 99 -0.18 17.26 -0.01
C HIS A 99 -0.39 17.52 -1.52
N PHE A 100 -0.81 18.75 -1.85
CA PHE A 100 -0.84 19.25 -3.22
C PHE A 100 0.58 19.73 -3.60
N HIS A 101 1.14 19.23 -4.70
CA HIS A 101 2.14 19.99 -5.46
C HIS A 101 1.44 20.58 -6.68
N PRO A 102 1.39 21.92 -6.83
CA PRO A 102 1.18 22.53 -8.13
C PRO A 102 2.28 22.03 -9.07
N PRO A 103 1.97 21.63 -10.32
CA PRO A 103 2.99 21.19 -11.26
C PRO A 103 3.92 22.36 -11.58
N ALA A 104 5.10 22.38 -10.96
CA ALA A 104 6.19 23.22 -11.40
C ALA A 104 6.85 22.54 -12.61
N GLY A 105 6.39 22.93 -13.80
CA GLY A 105 7.10 22.81 -15.07
C GLY A 105 7.88 21.52 -15.30
N HIS A 106 7.17 20.43 -15.66
CA HIS A 106 7.50 19.45 -16.71
C HIS A 106 6.74 18.14 -16.46
N GLY A 107 5.96 17.69 -17.45
CA GLY A 107 5.43 16.32 -17.53
C GLY A 107 4.08 16.08 -16.85
N ASP A 108 3.13 15.63 -17.66
CA ASP A 108 1.69 15.52 -17.43
C ASP A 108 1.26 14.39 -16.48
N HIS A 109 1.74 14.30 -15.24
CA HIS A 109 1.17 13.34 -14.28
C HIS A 109 1.22 13.83 -12.82
N ALA A 110 0.07 13.85 -12.13
CA ALA A 110 0.00 14.02 -10.69
C ALA A 110 0.34 12.69 -9.99
N HIS A 111 1.54 12.59 -9.41
CA HIS A 111 1.93 11.41 -8.64
C HIS A 111 1.66 11.62 -7.15
N LEU A 112 1.03 10.62 -6.54
CA LEU A 112 0.71 10.57 -5.12
C LEU A 112 1.87 9.87 -4.39
N HIS A 113 2.62 10.60 -3.56
CA HIS A 113 3.71 10.04 -2.77
C HIS A 113 3.61 10.49 -1.31
N ALA A 114 3.84 9.55 -0.38
CA ALA A 114 3.97 9.82 1.04
C ALA A 114 5.45 9.88 1.41
N HIS A 115 5.93 11.02 1.91
CA HIS A 115 7.30 11.15 2.44
C HIS A 115 7.35 10.73 3.92
N PRO A 116 8.40 10.00 4.36
CA PRO A 116 8.85 10.04 5.74
C PRO A 116 9.29 11.47 6.09
N ALA A 117 9.25 11.83 7.38
CA ALA A 117 9.63 13.18 7.83
C ALA A 117 11.02 13.58 7.29
N PRO A 118 11.23 14.85 6.87
CA PRO A 118 12.49 15.28 6.29
C PRO A 118 13.62 15.13 7.31
N ALA A 119 14.70 14.48 6.89
CA ALA A 119 15.95 14.46 7.65
C ALA A 119 16.52 15.89 7.73
N PRO A 120 17.27 16.24 8.79
CA PRO A 120 17.85 17.57 8.94
C PRO A 120 18.76 17.88 7.75
N VAL A 121 18.51 19.00 7.07
CA VAL A 121 19.35 19.48 5.97
C VAL A 121 20.64 20.03 6.58
N HIS A 122 21.78 19.41 6.27
CA HIS A 122 23.08 20.01 6.53
C HIS A 122 23.45 20.91 5.35
N ASP A 123 23.61 22.20 5.64
CA ASP A 123 24.05 23.22 4.68
C ASP A 123 25.58 23.20 4.57
N HIS A 124 26.10 23.01 3.35
CA HIS A 124 27.52 23.14 3.07
C HIS A 124 27.74 24.45 2.31
N GLY A 125 28.03 25.52 3.06
CA GLY A 125 28.52 26.78 2.49
C GLY A 125 29.88 26.58 1.85
N HIS A 126 29.99 26.83 0.54
CA HIS A 126 31.27 26.87 -0.17
C HIS A 126 31.72 28.33 -0.37
N ASP A 127 32.92 28.62 0.13
CA ASP A 127 33.67 29.88 0.05
C ASP A 127 34.29 30.07 -1.36
N PRO A 128 34.13 31.21 -2.06
CA PRO A 128 34.59 31.36 -3.43
C PRO A 128 35.94 32.11 -3.51
N HIS A 129 37.07 31.43 -3.30
CA HIS A 129 38.38 31.97 -3.69
C HIS A 129 39.36 30.90 -4.15
N HIS A 130 39.53 30.77 -5.48
CA HIS A 130 40.81 30.36 -6.06
C HIS A 130 40.92 30.84 -7.52
N PRO A 131 41.91 31.70 -7.87
CA PRO A 131 42.15 32.10 -9.25
C PRO A 131 43.06 31.06 -9.92
N HIS A 132 42.67 30.58 -11.10
CA HIS A 132 43.57 29.81 -11.97
C HIS A 132 44.15 30.71 -13.05
N ALA A 133 45.47 30.81 -13.06
CA ALA A 133 46.26 31.47 -14.08
C ALA A 133 46.21 30.68 -15.40
N HIS A 134 46.02 31.39 -16.52
CA HIS A 134 46.14 30.83 -17.86
C HIS A 134 47.57 31.00 -18.36
N ASP A 135 48.18 29.90 -18.80
CA ASP A 135 49.37 29.92 -19.66
C ASP A 135 48.91 29.83 -21.12
N LEU A 136 49.19 30.88 -21.90
CA LEU A 136 48.86 30.99 -23.32
C LEU A 136 50.16 30.89 -24.13
N THR A 137 50.34 29.79 -24.84
CA THR A 137 51.28 29.73 -25.96
C THR A 137 50.53 29.93 -27.28
N HIS A 138 50.59 31.15 -27.83
CA HIS A 138 50.59 31.35 -29.28
C HIS A 138 51.38 32.62 -29.63
N ALA A 139 52.45 32.42 -30.41
CA ALA A 139 53.29 33.45 -30.96
C ALA A 139 52.72 33.96 -32.29
N ALA A 140 52.53 35.28 -32.43
CA ALA A 140 52.76 36.02 -33.67
C ALA A 140 52.76 37.54 -33.42
N ARG A 141 53.76 38.18 -34.03
CA ARG A 141 54.22 39.58 -33.95
C ARG A 141 53.18 40.60 -34.44
N HIS A 142 53.15 41.80 -33.82
CA HIS A 142 53.37 43.14 -34.40
C HIS A 142 53.15 44.24 -33.33
N ALA A 143 53.91 45.34 -33.40
CA ALA A 143 53.90 46.51 -32.50
C ALA A 143 53.49 47.79 -33.29
N PRO A 144 53.52 49.01 -32.70
CA PRO A 144 52.60 49.54 -31.69
C PRO A 144 51.94 50.87 -32.16
N GLU A 145 50.72 51.22 -31.73
CA GLU A 145 50.32 52.66 -31.66
C GLU A 145 49.03 52.95 -30.86
N THR A 146 49.19 53.87 -29.90
CA THR A 146 48.29 54.95 -29.45
C THR A 146 46.83 54.73 -29.03
N ALA A 147 46.59 55.23 -27.80
CA ALA A 147 45.54 56.18 -27.39
C ALA A 147 44.10 55.67 -27.15
N HIS A 148 43.68 55.87 -25.90
CA HIS A 148 42.39 56.40 -25.41
C HIS A 148 41.16 56.24 -26.32
N HIS A 149 40.09 55.64 -25.80
CA HIS A 149 38.87 56.39 -25.44
C HIS A 149 37.84 55.48 -24.77
N ASP A 150 37.30 56.01 -23.66
CA ASP A 150 36.18 55.49 -22.89
C ASP A 150 34.92 55.31 -23.74
N ALA A 151 34.27 54.15 -23.61
CA ALA A 151 32.83 54.03 -23.82
C ALA A 151 32.29 52.93 -22.90
N ALA A 152 31.57 53.38 -21.86
CA ALA A 152 30.85 52.53 -20.94
C ALA A 152 29.77 51.70 -21.67
N HIS A 153 30.03 50.41 -21.86
CA HIS A 153 29.01 49.43 -22.20
C HIS A 153 28.52 48.77 -20.92
N HIS A 154 27.32 49.17 -20.48
CA HIS A 154 26.56 48.43 -19.48
C HIS A 154 26.20 47.04 -20.05
N ALA A 155 26.85 45.99 -19.55
CA ALA A 155 26.52 44.60 -19.84
C ALA A 155 25.64 44.04 -18.71
N HIS A 156 24.41 43.66 -19.05
CA HIS A 156 23.57 42.84 -18.18
C HIS A 156 24.00 41.36 -18.33
N PRO A 157 24.20 40.59 -17.24
CA PRO A 157 24.49 39.16 -17.36
C PRO A 157 23.21 38.41 -17.77
N HIS A 158 23.18 37.91 -18.99
CA HIS A 158 22.24 36.87 -19.40
C HIS A 158 22.87 35.50 -19.11
N PRO A 159 22.18 34.56 -18.44
CA PRO A 159 22.70 33.22 -18.24
C PRO A 159 22.64 32.47 -19.58
N HIS A 160 23.79 32.24 -20.19
CA HIS A 160 23.92 31.32 -21.31
C HIS A 160 24.15 29.90 -20.75
N PRO A 161 23.44 28.87 -21.25
CA PRO A 161 23.70 27.50 -20.86
C PRO A 161 25.03 27.05 -21.49
N HIS A 162 26.05 26.85 -20.66
CA HIS A 162 27.29 26.19 -21.09
C HIS A 162 27.11 24.67 -20.97
N PRO A 163 27.39 23.88 -22.03
CA PRO A 163 27.45 22.44 -21.90
C PRO A 163 28.77 22.07 -21.20
N HIS A 164 28.67 21.53 -19.99
CA HIS A 164 29.83 20.97 -19.30
C HIS A 164 30.23 19.64 -19.94
N PRO A 165 31.52 19.38 -20.21
CA PRO A 165 32.00 18.04 -20.54
C PRO A 165 31.83 17.14 -19.31
N GLU A 166 31.19 16.00 -19.48
CA GLU A 166 30.95 15.00 -18.44
C GLU A 166 32.30 14.57 -17.80
N ALA A 167 32.46 14.85 -16.52
CA ALA A 167 33.53 14.26 -15.70
C ALA A 167 33.25 12.76 -15.49
N PRO A 168 34.28 11.89 -15.39
CA PRO A 168 34.07 10.46 -15.21
C PRO A 168 33.23 10.21 -13.96
N GLU A 169 32.07 9.59 -14.18
CA GLU A 169 31.06 9.23 -13.21
C GLU A 169 31.72 8.45 -12.07
N ALA A 170 31.89 9.07 -10.91
CA ALA A 170 32.27 8.37 -9.70
C ALA A 170 31.16 7.34 -9.43
N VAL A 171 31.47 6.07 -9.61
CA VAL A 171 30.57 4.94 -9.37
C VAL A 171 30.00 5.08 -7.95
N ALA A 172 28.78 5.58 -7.88
CA ALA A 172 28.05 5.72 -6.63
C ALA A 172 27.95 4.33 -6.00
N ALA A 173 28.47 4.18 -4.78
CA ALA A 173 28.31 2.96 -4.01
C ALA A 173 26.81 2.60 -3.98
N PRO A 174 26.43 1.32 -4.20
CA PRO A 174 25.03 0.91 -4.20
C PRO A 174 24.37 1.34 -2.89
N GLN A 175 23.43 2.27 -2.99
CA GLN A 175 22.58 2.65 -1.86
C GLN A 175 21.86 1.38 -1.37
N PRO A 176 21.92 1.03 -0.08
CA PRO A 176 21.22 -0.14 0.43
C PRO A 176 19.72 0.12 0.37
N HIS A 177 19.09 -0.32 -0.72
CA HIS A 177 17.65 -0.31 -0.85
C HIS A 177 17.07 -1.25 0.23
N PRO A 178 16.24 -0.76 1.17
CA PRO A 178 15.59 -1.63 2.14
C PRO A 178 14.70 -2.61 1.36
N HIS A 179 15.09 -3.88 1.33
CA HIS A 179 14.33 -4.92 0.66
C HIS A 179 13.04 -5.19 1.46
N HIS A 180 11.96 -4.45 1.18
CA HIS A 180 10.64 -4.79 1.73
C HIS A 180 10.16 -6.12 1.15
N HIS A 181 10.31 -7.19 1.93
CA HIS A 181 9.91 -8.53 1.55
C HIS A 181 8.39 -8.58 1.38
N GLY A 182 7.91 -8.81 0.14
CA GLY A 182 6.47 -8.85 -0.19
C GLY A 182 5.64 -9.94 0.51
N HIS A 183 6.23 -10.69 1.43
CA HIS A 183 5.60 -11.78 2.18
C HIS A 183 4.72 -11.26 3.33
N GLY A 184 4.93 -10.02 3.77
CA GLY A 184 4.15 -9.41 4.87
C GLY A 184 2.63 -9.47 4.62
N ILE A 185 2.17 -9.27 3.39
CA ILE A 185 0.74 -9.28 3.05
C ILE A 185 0.13 -10.69 3.19
N THR A 186 0.87 -11.74 2.80
CA THR A 186 0.42 -13.12 2.96
C THR A 186 0.39 -13.53 4.43
N ILE A 187 1.36 -13.06 5.23
CA ILE A 187 1.39 -13.27 6.68
C ILE A 187 0.22 -12.57 7.36
N VAL A 188 -0.05 -11.31 7.01
CA VAL A 188 -1.23 -10.58 7.50
C VAL A 188 -2.51 -11.34 7.13
N GLY A 189 -2.57 -11.89 5.90
CA GLY A 189 -3.68 -12.75 5.49
C GLY A 189 -3.84 -14.01 6.32
N LEU A 190 -2.75 -14.71 6.59
CA LEU A 190 -2.73 -15.87 7.48
C LEU A 190 -3.20 -15.51 8.90
N MET A 191 -2.69 -14.42 9.47
CA MET A 191 -3.09 -13.96 10.80
C MET A 191 -4.58 -13.58 10.84
N HIS A 192 -5.06 -12.90 9.80
CA HIS A 192 -6.47 -12.51 9.71
C HIS A 192 -7.39 -13.72 9.56
N GLY A 193 -6.99 -14.73 8.77
CA GLY A 193 -7.73 -15.99 8.63
C GLY A 193 -7.81 -16.82 9.91
N LEU A 194 -6.88 -16.63 10.86
CA LEU A 194 -6.94 -17.25 12.19
C LEU A 194 -7.73 -16.41 13.21
N ALA A 195 -7.85 -15.09 12.99
CA ALA A 195 -8.46 -14.17 13.94
C ALA A 195 -9.98 -13.96 13.71
N GLY A 196 -10.53 -14.40 12.58
CA GLY A 196 -11.91 -14.11 12.17
C GLY A 196 -12.98 -14.98 12.84
N SER A 197 -14.05 -14.34 13.32
CA SER A 197 -15.32 -14.95 13.73
C SER A 197 -16.06 -15.67 12.57
N SER A 198 -15.63 -15.45 11.33
CA SER A 198 -16.17 -16.05 10.10
C SER A 198 -15.74 -17.50 9.83
N ALA A 199 -14.69 -17.99 10.50
CA ALA A 199 -14.33 -19.41 10.46
C ALA A 199 -15.55 -20.28 10.82
N VAL A 200 -16.41 -19.79 11.72
CA VAL A 200 -17.68 -20.41 12.09
C VAL A 200 -18.62 -20.54 10.88
N VAL A 201 -18.76 -19.52 10.03
CA VAL A 201 -19.63 -19.56 8.84
C VAL A 201 -19.21 -20.65 7.86
N ALA A 202 -17.90 -20.83 7.66
CA ALA A 202 -17.36 -21.90 6.83
C ALA A 202 -17.52 -23.29 7.50
N LEU A 203 -17.47 -23.35 8.84
CA LEU A 203 -17.49 -24.59 9.61
C LEU A 203 -18.91 -25.13 9.88
N VAL A 204 -19.95 -24.28 9.96
CA VAL A 204 -21.33 -24.76 10.23
C VAL A 204 -21.78 -25.80 9.21
N PRO A 205 -21.70 -25.57 7.88
CA PRO A 205 -22.13 -26.58 6.90
C PRO A 205 -21.24 -27.83 6.94
N VAL A 206 -19.96 -27.65 7.24
CA VAL A 206 -18.93 -28.68 7.24
C VAL A 206 -19.11 -29.68 8.38
N THR A 207 -19.47 -29.19 9.57
CA THR A 207 -19.79 -30.04 10.74
C THR A 207 -21.07 -30.86 10.53
N LEU A 208 -21.97 -30.42 9.65
CA LEU A 208 -23.22 -31.12 9.32
C LEU A 208 -23.05 -32.21 8.25
N ILE A 209 -22.00 -32.13 7.43
CA ILE A 209 -21.79 -33.00 6.26
C ILE A 209 -21.30 -34.41 6.65
N GLY A 210 -20.81 -34.61 7.88
CA GLY A 210 -20.44 -35.94 8.45
C GLY A 210 -19.33 -36.69 7.72
N ARG A 211 -18.76 -36.10 6.67
CA ARG A 211 -17.79 -36.67 5.73
C ARG A 211 -16.61 -35.73 5.56
N TRP A 212 -15.43 -36.17 6.00
CA TRP A 212 -14.22 -35.35 6.01
C TRP A 212 -13.75 -34.93 4.61
N ASP A 213 -13.96 -35.77 3.60
CA ASP A 213 -13.59 -35.52 2.20
C ASP A 213 -14.43 -34.39 1.58
N ILE A 214 -15.74 -34.40 1.84
CA ILE A 214 -16.65 -33.34 1.39
C ILE A 214 -16.38 -32.05 2.17
N GLY A 215 -16.07 -32.15 3.47
CA GLY A 215 -15.68 -31.00 4.29
C GLY A 215 -14.43 -30.29 3.74
N LEU A 216 -13.37 -31.04 3.41
CA LEU A 216 -12.15 -30.45 2.82
C LEU A 216 -12.41 -29.79 1.45
N LEU A 217 -13.19 -30.44 0.59
CA LEU A 217 -13.58 -29.86 -0.71
C LEU A 217 -14.42 -28.58 -0.53
N TYR A 218 -15.28 -28.56 0.48
CA TYR A 218 -16.05 -27.38 0.85
C TYR A 218 -15.14 -26.23 1.31
N LEU A 219 -14.17 -26.49 2.19
CA LEU A 219 -13.20 -25.49 2.65
C LEU A 219 -12.34 -24.96 1.48
N ALA A 220 -11.93 -25.84 0.56
CA ALA A 220 -11.19 -25.45 -0.63
C ALA A 220 -12.02 -24.53 -1.54
N ALA A 221 -13.28 -24.91 -1.82
CA ALA A 221 -14.19 -24.09 -2.63
C ALA A 221 -14.49 -22.74 -1.96
N PHE A 222 -14.65 -22.72 -0.63
CA PHE A 222 -14.79 -21.49 0.15
C PHE A 222 -13.55 -20.59 0.00
N GLY A 223 -12.34 -21.13 0.16
CA GLY A 223 -11.10 -20.37 -0.02
C GLY A 223 -10.91 -19.81 -1.43
N VAL A 224 -11.30 -20.57 -2.45
CA VAL A 224 -11.34 -20.06 -3.84
C VAL A 224 -12.31 -18.87 -3.95
N GLY A 225 -13.51 -19.00 -3.38
CA GLY A 225 -14.49 -17.91 -3.31
C GLY A 225 -13.93 -16.65 -2.65
N VAL A 226 -13.28 -16.79 -1.48
CA VAL A 226 -12.63 -15.68 -0.76
C VAL A 226 -11.57 -15.02 -1.64
N THR A 227 -10.67 -15.82 -2.23
CA THR A 227 -9.56 -15.29 -3.04
C THR A 227 -10.07 -14.51 -4.25
N LEU A 228 -11.08 -15.04 -4.96
CA LEU A 228 -11.72 -14.36 -6.08
C LEU A 228 -12.43 -13.07 -5.65
N GLY A 229 -13.15 -13.12 -4.52
CA GLY A 229 -13.80 -11.95 -3.93
C GLY A 229 -12.81 -10.84 -3.60
N MET A 230 -11.68 -11.16 -2.97
CA MET A 230 -10.61 -10.20 -2.66
C MET A 230 -9.99 -9.59 -3.90
N MET A 231 -9.70 -10.40 -4.93
CA MET A 231 -9.13 -9.90 -6.18
C MET A 231 -10.09 -8.93 -6.88
N LEU A 232 -11.38 -9.28 -6.92
CA LEU A 232 -12.40 -8.43 -7.52
C LEU A 232 -12.57 -7.13 -6.72
N TYR A 233 -12.77 -7.23 -5.41
CA TYR A 233 -12.97 -6.08 -4.55
C TYR A 233 -11.77 -5.13 -4.57
N ALA A 234 -10.54 -5.66 -4.45
CA ALA A 234 -9.33 -4.86 -4.52
C ALA A 234 -9.23 -4.11 -5.85
N SER A 235 -9.57 -4.76 -6.97
CA SER A 235 -9.57 -4.13 -8.29
C SER A 235 -10.61 -3.02 -8.41
N VAL A 236 -11.83 -3.25 -7.90
CA VAL A 236 -12.92 -2.26 -7.88
C VAL A 236 -12.55 -1.07 -6.98
N ALA A 237 -12.05 -1.33 -5.78
CA ALA A 237 -11.57 -0.30 -4.86
C ALA A 237 -10.43 0.53 -5.48
N ALA A 238 -9.48 -0.13 -6.17
CA ALA A 238 -8.38 0.56 -6.87
C ALA A 238 -8.88 1.44 -8.00
N TYR A 239 -9.83 0.94 -8.79
CA TYR A 239 -10.46 1.71 -9.85
C TYR A 239 -11.21 2.93 -9.28
N ALA A 240 -12.02 2.74 -8.24
CA ALA A 240 -12.77 3.81 -7.59
C ALA A 240 -11.84 4.87 -6.99
N MET A 241 -10.79 4.46 -6.27
CA MET A 241 -9.81 5.37 -5.67
C MET A 241 -9.01 6.13 -6.71
N ARG A 242 -8.58 5.47 -7.80
CA ARG A 242 -7.88 6.15 -8.91
C ARG A 242 -8.79 7.18 -9.57
N ARG A 243 -10.01 6.79 -9.93
CA ARG A 243 -11.01 7.69 -10.52
C ARG A 243 -11.30 8.89 -9.61
N ALA A 244 -11.34 8.66 -8.30
CA ALA A 244 -11.57 9.71 -7.32
C ALA A 244 -10.38 10.66 -7.19
N ALA A 245 -9.16 10.13 -7.14
CA ALA A 245 -7.92 10.90 -7.09
C ALA A 245 -7.73 11.75 -8.35
N ASP A 246 -8.03 11.19 -9.53
CA ASP A 246 -7.97 11.90 -10.83
C ASP A 246 -8.96 13.07 -10.89
N ARG A 247 -10.11 12.98 -10.20
CA ARG A 247 -11.10 14.07 -10.14
C ARG A 247 -10.70 15.16 -9.16
N SER A 248 -10.32 14.78 -7.93
CA SER A 248 -9.76 15.71 -6.96
C SER A 248 -9.02 14.99 -5.85
N VAL A 249 -7.88 15.54 -5.47
CA VAL A 249 -7.11 15.09 -4.29
C VAL A 249 -7.97 15.18 -3.01
N ALA A 250 -8.88 16.15 -2.94
CA ALA A 250 -9.81 16.30 -1.82
C ALA A 250 -10.78 15.11 -1.70
N LEU A 251 -11.35 14.64 -2.81
CA LEU A 251 -12.25 13.48 -2.83
C LEU A 251 -11.51 12.19 -2.44
N GLY A 252 -10.31 11.96 -2.98
CA GLY A 252 -9.48 10.81 -2.59
C GLY A 252 -9.13 10.80 -1.10
N ARG A 253 -8.80 11.98 -0.54
CA ARG A 253 -8.56 12.17 0.90
C ARG A 253 -9.81 11.94 1.74
N GLN A 254 -10.96 12.47 1.32
CA GLN A 254 -12.24 12.27 2.01
C GLN A 254 -12.63 10.79 2.06
N LEU A 255 -12.53 10.08 0.94
CA LEU A 255 -12.83 8.65 0.87
C LEU A 255 -11.91 7.84 1.79
N SER A 256 -10.60 8.09 1.74
CA SER A 256 -9.63 7.40 2.61
C SER A 256 -9.87 7.69 4.10
N THR A 257 -10.23 8.93 4.43
CA THR A 257 -10.56 9.32 5.81
C THR A 257 -11.86 8.66 6.26
N ALA A 258 -12.89 8.63 5.43
CA ALA A 258 -14.18 8.01 5.73
C ALA A 258 -14.04 6.50 5.98
N VAL A 259 -13.29 5.80 5.13
CA VAL A 259 -12.97 4.37 5.31
C VAL A 259 -12.23 4.12 6.62
N GLY A 260 -11.24 4.96 6.94
CA GLY A 260 -10.50 4.85 8.20
C GLY A 260 -11.36 5.08 9.44
N VAL A 261 -12.22 6.11 9.43
CA VAL A 261 -13.17 6.38 10.52
C VAL A 261 -14.17 5.24 10.67
N LEU A 262 -14.72 4.73 9.57
CA LEU A 262 -15.63 3.58 9.59
C LEU A 262 -14.94 2.36 10.23
N GLY A 263 -13.69 2.09 9.84
CA GLY A 263 -12.87 1.02 10.44
C GLY A 263 -12.69 1.16 11.95
N ILE A 264 -12.40 2.38 12.43
CA ILE A 264 -12.29 2.65 13.88
C ILE A 264 -13.62 2.39 14.58
N CYS A 265 -14.74 2.89 14.03
CA CYS A 265 -16.06 2.71 14.62
C CYS A 265 -16.46 1.22 14.70
N VAL A 266 -16.27 0.47 13.61
CA VAL A 266 -16.55 -0.98 13.58
C VAL A 266 -15.64 -1.72 14.55
N GLY A 267 -14.35 -1.39 14.58
CA GLY A 267 -13.40 -2.01 15.49
C GLY A 267 -13.72 -1.75 16.97
N LEU A 268 -14.07 -0.52 17.32
CA LEU A 268 -14.55 -0.18 18.67
C LEU A 268 -15.81 -0.96 19.04
N TRP A 269 -16.76 -1.08 18.11
CA TRP A 269 -17.98 -1.85 18.33
C TRP A 269 -17.67 -3.33 18.63
N TRP A 270 -16.76 -3.96 17.88
CA TRP A 270 -16.32 -5.35 18.13
C TRP A 270 -15.58 -5.50 19.46
N VAL A 271 -14.66 -4.60 19.80
CA VAL A 271 -13.95 -4.65 21.08
C VAL A 271 -14.91 -4.51 22.26
N ILE A 272 -15.87 -3.58 22.19
CA ILE A 272 -16.87 -3.39 23.25
C ILE A 272 -17.76 -4.63 23.39
N ARG A 273 -18.19 -5.21 22.27
CA ARG A 273 -18.99 -6.42 22.25
C ARG A 273 -18.22 -7.62 22.84
N ALA A 274 -16.97 -7.79 22.46
CA ALA A 274 -16.09 -8.84 22.99
C ALA A 274 -15.92 -8.73 24.51
N VAL A 275 -15.73 -7.52 25.05
CA VAL A 275 -15.56 -7.30 26.50
C VAL A 275 -16.89 -7.48 27.27
N ARG A 276 -18.02 -7.10 26.68
CA ARG A 276 -19.34 -7.23 27.34
C ARG A 276 -19.96 -8.62 27.22
N GLY A 277 -19.53 -9.41 26.24
CA GLY A 277 -19.98 -10.78 25.99
C GLY A 277 -19.05 -11.86 26.56
N ALA A 278 -17.92 -11.47 27.16
CA ALA A 278 -16.96 -12.37 27.84
C ALA A 278 -17.29 -12.56 29.32
#